data_AF-A0A6B2TNW7-F1
#
_entry.id   AF-A0A6B2TNW7-F1
#
_cell.length_a   1.000
_cell.length_b   1.000
_cell.length_c   1.000
_cell.angle_alpha   90.00
_cell.angle_beta   90.00
_cell.angle_gamma   90.00
#
_symmetry.space_group_name_H-M   'P 1'
#
loop_
_entity.id
_entity.type
_entity.pdbx_description
1 polymer ?
#
loop_
_entity_poly.entity_id
_entity_poly.type
_entity_poly.pdbx_seq_one_letter_code
_entity_poly.pdbx_strand_id
1 'polypeptide(L)' 'MPDIDRPHAWLLTVDGAPQSYVDLDDPTHLEFEYARRLAHVLDTAAEPGAPLDVTHLGGGAL' A
#
# COMPACT_ATOMS: atom_id res chain seq x y z
N MET A 1 1.00 8.86 11.48
CA MET A 1 1.48 10.25 11.47
C MET A 1 1.18 10.85 10.11
N PRO A 2 0.71 12.11 10.04
CA PRO A 2 0.45 12.77 8.76
C PRO A 2 1.76 13.06 8.03
N ASP A 3 1.72 13.00 6.69
CA ASP A 3 2.80 13.47 5.82
C ASP A 3 2.73 15.01 5.67
N ILE A 4 3.89 15.67 5.64
CA ILE A 4 3.98 17.13 5.49
C ILE A 4 3.90 17.58 4.03
N ASP A 5 4.36 16.74 3.11
CA ASP A 5 4.41 17.03 1.68
C ASP A 5 3.12 16.60 0.97
N ARG A 6 2.37 15.67 1.58
CA ARG A 6 1.09 15.15 1.08
C ARG A 6 -0.03 15.29 2.11
N PRO A 7 -0.91 16.31 1.97
CA PRO A 7 -1.87 16.69 3.02
C PRO A 7 -2.85 15.57 3.44
N HIS A 8 -3.16 14.66 2.51
CA HIS A 8 -4.08 13.54 2.73
C HIS A 8 -3.37 12.20 2.88
N ALA A 9 -2.06 12.20 3.14
CA ALA A 9 -1.28 10.98 3.33
C ALA A 9 -0.82 10.75 4.78
N TRP A 10 -0.65 9.48 5.13
CA TRP A 10 -0.43 9.03 6.50
C TRP A 10 0.54 7.85 6.55
N LEU A 11 1.56 7.94 7.40
CA LEU A 11 2.44 6.83 7.78
C LEU A 11 1.90 6.12 9.03
N LEU A 12 1.65 4.81 8.95
CA LEU A 12 1.37 3.96 10.10
C LEU A 12 2.67 3.47 10.73
N THR A 13 2.79 3.62 12.04
CA THR A 13 3.89 3.06 12.83
C THR A 13 3.36 2.17 13.95
N VAL A 14 4.07 1.09 14.24
CA VAL A 14 3.81 0.21 15.39
C VAL A 14 5.12 0.07 16.16
N ASP A 15 5.10 0.32 17.46
CA ASP A 15 6.29 0.30 18.34
C ASP A 15 7.45 1.15 17.80
N GLY A 16 7.12 2.29 17.17
CA GLY A 16 8.10 3.21 16.57
C GLY A 16 8.64 2.77 15.20
N ALA A 17 8.34 1.56 14.74
CA ALA A 17 8.72 1.08 13.42
C ALA A 17 7.67 1.48 12.36
N PRO A 18 8.07 2.02 11.19
CA PRO A 18 7.17 2.19 10.07
C PRO A 18 6.59 0.84 9.61
N GLN A 19 5.29 0.78 9.37
CA GLN A 19 4.59 -0.45 8.97
C GLN A 19 3.81 -0.30 7.66
N SER A 20 3.28 0.90 7.38
CA SER A 20 2.53 1.16 6.13
C SER A 20 2.41 2.65 5.86
N TYR A 21 2.02 3.01 4.64
CA TYR A 21 1.77 4.37 4.20
C TYR A 21 0.57 4.37 3.26
N VAL A 22 -0.34 5.33 3.43
CA VAL A 22 -1.48 5.53 2.53
C VAL A 22 -1.56 6.98 2.11
N ASP A 23 -1.87 7.22 0.84
CA ASP A 23 -2.30 8.51 0.32
C ASP A 23 -3.78 8.40 -0.07
N LEU A 24 -4.64 9.19 0.57
CA LEU A 24 -6.08 9.11 0.33
C LEU A 24 -6.51 9.82 -0.96
N ASP A 25 -5.67 10.69 -1.52
CA ASP A 25 -5.91 11.34 -2.82
C ASP A 25 -5.39 10.48 -3.98
N ASP A 26 -4.39 9.62 -3.72
CA ASP A 26 -3.82 8.68 -4.69
C ASP A 26 -3.62 7.28 -4.06
N PRO A 27 -4.64 6.40 -4.11
CA PRO A 27 -4.55 5.06 -3.55
C PRO A 27 -3.55 4.15 -4.28
N THR A 28 -2.98 4.59 -5.40
CA THR A 28 -1.94 3.85 -6.14
C THR A 28 -0.52 4.24 -5.72
N HIS A 29 -0.36 5.28 -4.88
CA HIS A 29 0.93 5.68 -4.35
C HIS A 29 1.42 4.69 -3.28
N LEU A 30 2.37 3.85 -3.66
CA LEU A 30 3.01 2.88 -2.76
C LEU A 30 4.40 3.39 -2.34
N GLU A 31 4.49 3.92 -1.11
CA GLU A 31 5.73 4.48 -0.58
C GLU A 31 6.81 3.39 -0.33
N PHE A 32 6.39 2.25 0.22
CA PHE A 32 7.29 1.16 0.57
C PHE A 32 7.62 0.26 -0.62
N GLU A 33 8.93 0.01 -0.83
CA GLU A 33 9.44 -0.88 -1.89
C GLU A 33 8.79 -2.27 -1.90
N TYR A 34 8.57 -2.88 -0.73
CA TYR A 34 7.97 -4.22 -0.69
C TYR A 34 6.54 -4.22 -1.23
N ALA A 35 5.77 -3.15 -0.99
CA ALA A 35 4.41 -3.00 -1.49
C ALA A 35 4.43 -2.84 -3.01
N ARG A 36 5.34 -2.02 -3.55
CA ARG A 36 5.57 -1.90 -5.01
C ARG A 36 5.89 -3.26 -5.66
N ARG A 37 6.74 -4.06 -5.02
CA ARG A 37 7.09 -5.40 -5.52
C ARG A 37 5.91 -6.37 -5.48
N LEU A 38 5.10 -6.34 -4.41
CA LEU A 38 3.89 -7.15 -4.33
C LEU A 38 2.87 -6.73 -5.39
N ALA A 39 2.65 -5.42 -5.58
CA ALA A 39 1.79 -4.89 -6.63
C ALA A 39 2.24 -5.37 -8.02
N HIS A 40 3.54 -5.30 -8.31
CA HIS A 40 4.08 -5.81 -9.57
C HIS A 40 3.79 -7.30 -9.80
N VAL A 41 3.89 -8.14 -8.75
CA VAL A 41 3.52 -9.56 -8.87
C VAL A 41 2.03 -9.71 -9.17
N LEU A 42 1.17 -8.97 -8.48
CA LEU A 42 -0.29 -9.00 -8.69
C LEU A 42 -0.68 -8.54 -10.10
N ASP A 43 -0.04 -7.50 -10.63
CA ASP A 43 -0.26 -7.00 -12.00
C ASP A 43 0.04 -8.05 -13.06
N THR A 44 0.87 -9.04 -12.75
CA THR A 44 1.24 -10.15 -13.65
C THR A 44 0.45 -11.43 -13.39
N ALA A 45 -0.39 -11.48 -12.35
CA ALA A 45 -1.08 -12.69 -11.92
C ALA A 45 -2.35 -13.00 -12.72
N ALA A 46 -2.92 -12.00 -13.40
CA ALA A 46 -4.09 -12.14 -14.28
C ALA A 46 -4.09 -11.08 -15.39
N GLU A 47 -5.01 -11.22 -16.34
CA GLU A 47 -5.23 -10.22 -17.39
C GLU A 47 -5.65 -8.87 -16.77
N PRO A 48 -5.29 -7.73 -17.40
CA PRO A 48 -5.68 -6.41 -16.91
C PRO A 48 -7.20 -6.28 -16.71
N GLY A 49 -7.61 -5.91 -15.50
CA GLY A 49 -9.01 -5.74 -15.12
C GLY A 49 -9.74 -7.04 -14.76
N ALA A 50 -9.10 -8.21 -14.87
CA ALA A 50 -9.65 -9.44 -14.34
C ALA A 50 -9.61 -9.43 -12.79
N PRO A 51 -10.70 -9.82 -12.09
CA PRO A 51 -10.70 -9.85 -10.64
C PRO A 51 -9.75 -10.93 -10.12
N LEU A 52 -9.09 -10.64 -9.00
CA LEU A 52 -8.28 -11.60 -8.24
C LEU A 52 -8.96 -11.93 -6.91
N ASP A 53 -9.06 -13.21 -6.59
CA ASP A 53 -9.43 -13.66 -5.25
C ASP A 53 -8.18 -13.63 -4.36
N VAL A 54 -8.09 -12.64 -3.48
CA VAL A 54 -6.90 -12.40 -2.65
C VAL A 54 -7.24 -12.58 -1.17
N THR A 55 -6.38 -13.28 -0.44
CA THR A 55 -6.39 -13.31 1.03
C THR A 55 -5.15 -12.60 1.55
N HIS A 56 -5.34 -11.54 2.31
CA HIS A 56 -4.26 -10.81 2.98
C HIS A 56 -4.06 -11.38 4.39
N LEU A 57 -2.92 -12.03 4.64
CA LEU A 57 -2.52 -12.44 5.99
C LEU A 57 -1.66 -11.32 6.62
N GLY A 58 -2.32 -10.39 7.31
CA GLY A 58 -1.72 -9.13 7.74
C GLY A 58 -1.95 -8.00 6.72
N GLY A 59 -1.23 -6.88 6.86
CA GLY A 59 -1.38 -5.69 6.01
C GLY A 59 -1.96 -4.50 6.77
N GLY A 60 -1.10 -3.78 7.50
CA GLY A 60 -1.52 -2.56 8.20
C GLY A 60 -1.90 -1.45 7.21
N ALA A 61 -2.95 -0.69 7.52
CA ALA A 61 -3.47 0.38 6.67
C ALA A 61 -3.80 -0.06 5.23
N LEU A 62 -4.51 -1.21 5.11
CA LEU A 62 -5.25 -1.59 3.90
C LEU A 62 -6.60 -0.84 3.83
#